data_AF-A0A3A8Q4I2-F1
#
_entry.id   AF-A0A3A8Q4I2-F1
#
_cell.length_a   1.000
_cell.length_b   1.000
_cell.length_c   1.000
_cell.angle_alpha   90.00
_cell.angle_beta   90.00
_cell.angle_gamma   90.00
#
_symmetry.space_group_name_H-M   'P 1'
#
loop_
_entity.id
_entity.type
_entity.pdbx_description
1 polymer ?
#
loop_
_entity_poly.entity_id
_entity_poly.type
_entity_poly.pdbx_seq_one_letter_code
_entity_poly.pdbx_strand_id
1 'polypeptide(L)'
;MTRCLLNIDLGELPGEDEQLYALAHLANIACGGHAGDEAAMRRALELCERHGTLAGAHPSYADRENFGRKALDVAPEVLRAQVAEQCAKLAALARERGVPVRHAKPHGALYHAANKSPALARAVVDGVVEALGTDVTIVGPGAGALRDAARAVGLGYAREGFADRGTLPDGSLIPRGQPGAVLTDVGQARDNTVRLATGGTVDTLCVHGDTPGAVSLAREVRAMLDALEQPPEPLGDSALRLVLPESVDRGLALDALHALPGVRDATITEAHACVYFDPAVPPEFPALALTRLRVAPIARVAHPLIRIRVRYDGEDLPKVAEHAGLSVDEVVRRHTAREYTVRCVGFMPGFAYLGDVDPSIACPRLPVPRTRVPALSVGIAGERTGVYPFASPGGWNLVGTALDFTAFDPARGAVIQLGDRVRFEQVEA
;
A
#
# COMPACT_ATOMS: atom_id res chain seq x y z
N MET A 1 1.96 15.02 7.19
CA MET A 1 3.38 14.70 6.90
C MET A 1 3.52 14.58 5.40
N THR A 2 4.60 15.07 4.80
CA THR A 2 4.87 14.86 3.37
C THR A 2 5.15 13.38 3.15
N ARG A 3 4.60 12.79 2.09
CA ARG A 3 4.81 11.38 1.73
C ARG A 3 6.30 11.09 1.54
N CYS A 4 6.85 10.13 2.28
CA CYS A 4 8.22 9.66 2.09
C CYS A 4 8.24 8.53 1.05
N LEU A 5 9.06 8.66 0.02
CA LEU A 5 9.11 7.70 -1.10
C LEU A 5 10.24 6.67 -0.92
N LEU A 6 10.11 5.53 -1.59
CA LEU A 6 11.16 4.51 -1.72
C LEU A 6 11.89 4.73 -3.04
N ASN A 7 13.19 5.01 -2.99
CA ASN A 7 14.06 5.03 -4.15
C ASN A 7 14.97 3.79 -4.16
N ILE A 8 15.26 3.26 -5.35
CA ILE A 8 16.16 2.12 -5.52
C ILE A 8 17.13 2.43 -6.66
N ASP A 9 18.41 2.17 -6.42
CA ASP A 9 19.46 2.23 -7.44
C ASP A 9 19.34 0.98 -8.33
N LEU A 10 19.13 1.17 -9.63
CA LEU A 10 18.73 0.15 -10.60
C LEU A 10 19.45 0.32 -11.94
N GLY A 11 19.38 -0.69 -12.80
CA GLY A 11 20.10 -0.72 -14.07
C GLY A 11 21.61 -0.98 -13.90
N GLU A 12 22.02 -1.41 -12.71
CA GLU A 12 23.43 -1.56 -12.33
C GLU A 12 23.97 -2.97 -12.60
N LEU A 13 23.12 -4.00 -12.46
CA LEU A 13 23.53 -5.41 -12.51
C LEU A 13 22.87 -6.15 -13.69
N PRO A 14 23.57 -7.13 -14.31
CA PRO A 14 22.93 -8.05 -15.24
C PRO A 14 21.83 -8.86 -14.53
N GLY A 15 20.63 -8.89 -15.09
CA GLY A 15 19.54 -9.75 -14.59
C GLY A 15 18.93 -9.31 -13.26
N GLU A 16 18.99 -8.03 -12.89
CA GLU A 16 18.29 -7.51 -11.69
C GLU A 16 16.83 -7.96 -11.64
N ASP A 17 16.37 -8.28 -10.44
CA ASP A 17 15.01 -8.76 -10.20
C ASP A 17 13.99 -7.67 -10.53
N GLU A 18 13.01 -8.01 -11.38
CA GLU A 18 11.91 -7.12 -11.77
C GLU A 18 11.08 -6.67 -10.55
N GLN A 19 11.06 -7.45 -9.47
CA GLN A 19 10.38 -7.08 -8.23
C GLN A 19 10.89 -5.77 -7.64
N LEU A 20 12.17 -5.43 -7.81
CA LEU A 20 12.71 -4.16 -7.32
C LEU A 20 12.07 -2.97 -8.01
N TYR A 21 11.80 -3.07 -9.32
CA TYR A 21 11.13 -2.03 -10.08
C TYR A 21 9.69 -1.86 -9.61
N ALA A 22 8.97 -2.97 -9.38
CA ALA A 22 7.61 -2.96 -8.86
C ALA A 22 7.49 -2.36 -7.44
N LEU A 23 8.52 -2.53 -6.62
CA LEU A 23 8.57 -2.02 -5.25
C LEU A 23 8.99 -0.55 -5.17
N ALA A 24 9.83 -0.07 -6.08
CA ALA A 24 10.32 1.29 -6.09
C ALA A 24 9.20 2.30 -6.41
N HIS A 25 9.24 3.46 -5.75
CA HIS A 25 8.52 4.65 -6.22
C HIS A 25 9.38 5.41 -7.23
N LEU A 26 10.68 5.49 -6.96
CA LEU A 26 11.69 6.16 -7.78
C LEU A 26 12.80 5.16 -8.15
N ALA A 27 13.11 5.03 -9.44
CA ALA A 27 14.25 4.25 -9.92
C ALA A 27 15.40 5.19 -10.30
N ASN A 28 16.56 5.02 -9.66
CA ASN A 28 17.78 5.73 -10.07
C ASN A 28 18.54 4.83 -11.04
N ILE A 29 18.40 5.10 -12.33
CA ILE A 29 18.90 4.23 -13.40
C ILE A 29 20.35 4.58 -13.74
N ALA A 30 21.25 3.60 -13.65
CA ALA A 30 22.65 3.77 -14.01
C ALA A 30 22.83 4.20 -15.48
N CYS A 31 23.69 5.20 -15.70
CA CYS A 31 23.82 5.90 -16.99
C CYS A 31 25.10 5.56 -17.78
N GLY A 32 25.88 4.56 -17.36
CA GLY A 32 27.08 4.11 -18.05
C GLY A 32 28.41 4.62 -17.51
N GLY A 33 28.43 5.50 -16.50
CA GLY A 33 29.67 5.93 -15.85
C GLY A 33 30.28 4.83 -14.96
N HIS A 34 29.53 4.39 -13.95
CA HIS A 34 29.93 3.34 -13.01
C HIS A 34 29.37 1.96 -13.39
N ALA A 35 28.16 1.94 -13.95
CA ALA A 35 27.43 0.75 -14.33
C ALA A 35 26.37 1.09 -15.39
N GLY A 36 25.73 0.05 -15.93
CA GLY A 36 24.71 0.16 -16.98
C GLY A 36 25.30 0.33 -18.39
N ASP A 37 24.62 -0.24 -19.36
CA ASP A 37 24.83 0.03 -20.78
C ASP A 37 23.48 0.40 -21.42
N GLU A 38 23.45 0.58 -22.74
CA GLU A 38 22.20 0.94 -23.42
C GLU A 38 21.11 -0.13 -23.25
N ALA A 39 21.49 -1.41 -23.29
CA ALA A 39 20.53 -2.52 -23.11
C ALA A 39 19.96 -2.52 -21.69
N ALA A 40 20.80 -2.31 -20.67
CA ALA A 40 20.38 -2.19 -19.28
C ALA A 40 19.45 -0.99 -19.07
N MET A 41 19.78 0.18 -19.63
CA MET A 41 18.93 1.38 -19.56
C MET A 41 17.56 1.14 -20.23
N ARG A 42 17.54 0.53 -21.43
CA ARG A 42 16.29 0.20 -22.14
C ARG A 42 15.41 -0.75 -21.32
N ARG A 43 16.01 -1.78 -20.72
CA ARG A 43 15.32 -2.71 -19.83
C ARG A 43 14.78 -2.00 -18.60
N ALA A 44 15.58 -1.18 -17.94
CA ALA A 44 15.18 -0.44 -16.75
C ALA A 44 13.99 0.49 -17.04
N LEU A 45 14.02 1.21 -18.16
CA LEU A 45 12.93 2.08 -18.61
C LEU A 45 11.65 1.30 -18.93
N GLU A 46 11.75 0.15 -19.59
CA GLU A 46 10.61 -0.74 -19.84
C GLU A 46 9.96 -1.22 -18.53
N LEU A 47 10.78 -1.63 -17.56
CA LEU A 47 10.27 -2.07 -16.26
C LEU A 47 9.65 -0.91 -15.47
N CYS A 48 10.23 0.29 -15.55
CA CYS A 48 9.64 1.49 -14.95
C CYS A 48 8.26 1.82 -15.55
N GLU A 49 8.14 1.78 -16.88
CA GLU A 49 6.87 1.97 -17.58
C GLU A 49 5.82 0.93 -17.14
N ARG A 50 6.21 -0.35 -17.14
CA ARG A 50 5.32 -1.47 -16.78
C ARG A 50 4.75 -1.36 -15.36
N HIS A 51 5.58 -0.91 -14.41
CA HIS A 51 5.22 -0.85 -12.99
C HIS A 51 4.78 0.54 -12.51
N GLY A 52 4.80 1.55 -13.39
CA GLY A 52 4.48 2.94 -13.04
C GLY A 52 5.53 3.59 -12.13
N THR A 53 6.76 3.09 -12.15
CA THR A 53 7.89 3.60 -11.36
C THR A 53 8.48 4.83 -12.03
N LEU A 54 8.74 5.89 -11.26
CA LEU A 54 9.31 7.13 -11.81
C LEU A 54 10.80 6.94 -12.11
N ALA A 55 11.19 7.13 -13.36
CA ALA A 55 12.57 7.01 -13.80
C ALA A 55 13.38 8.29 -13.50
N GLY A 56 14.62 8.11 -13.05
CA GLY A 56 15.60 9.16 -12.85
C GLY A 56 17.01 8.74 -13.24
N ALA A 57 17.85 9.71 -13.52
CA ALA A 57 19.25 9.48 -13.86
C ALA A 57 20.09 9.19 -12.61
N HIS A 58 20.98 8.21 -12.71
CA HIS A 58 21.96 7.90 -11.67
C HIS A 58 23.40 8.15 -12.16
N PRO A 59 23.79 9.42 -12.40
CA PRO A 59 25.10 9.75 -12.93
C PRO A 59 26.19 9.53 -11.88
N SER A 60 27.39 9.21 -12.34
CA SER A 60 28.53 8.85 -11.49
C SER A 60 29.83 9.43 -12.03
N TYR A 61 30.93 9.24 -11.29
CA TYR A 61 32.25 9.28 -11.91
C TYR A 61 32.35 8.19 -12.98
N ALA A 62 33.09 8.45 -14.07
CA ALA A 62 33.43 7.47 -15.08
C ALA A 62 34.47 6.46 -14.54
N ASP A 63 34.01 5.57 -13.67
CA ASP A 63 34.84 4.65 -12.88
C ASP A 63 34.16 3.29 -12.76
N ARG A 64 34.04 2.60 -13.89
CA ARG A 64 33.39 1.29 -13.96
C ARG A 64 34.16 0.22 -13.18
N GLU A 65 35.48 0.32 -13.13
CA GLU A 65 36.35 -0.65 -12.43
C GLU A 65 36.08 -0.69 -10.92
N ASN A 66 35.81 0.46 -10.30
CA ASN A 66 35.51 0.56 -8.87
C ASN A 66 34.02 0.84 -8.59
N PHE A 67 33.16 0.64 -9.59
CA PHE A 67 31.72 0.86 -9.50
C PHE A 67 31.37 2.29 -9.00
N GLY A 68 32.14 3.30 -9.38
CA GLY A 68 31.91 4.69 -8.99
C GLY A 68 32.03 4.98 -7.50
N ARG A 69 32.63 4.07 -6.71
CA ARG A 69 32.76 4.17 -5.24
C ARG A 69 34.06 4.81 -4.79
N LYS A 70 34.96 5.14 -5.70
CA LYS A 70 36.21 5.87 -5.41
C LYS A 70 36.05 7.34 -5.81
N ALA A 71 36.44 8.24 -4.90
CA ALA A 71 36.51 9.65 -5.25
C ALA A 71 37.64 9.86 -6.26
N LEU A 72 37.34 10.58 -7.34
CA LEU A 72 38.32 10.95 -8.36
C LEU A 72 38.61 12.45 -8.31
N ASP A 73 39.86 12.81 -8.55
CA ASP A 73 40.26 14.19 -8.77
C ASP A 73 39.99 14.55 -10.24
N VAL A 74 38.84 15.18 -10.48
CA VAL A 74 38.34 15.55 -11.81
C VAL A 74 38.01 17.03 -11.81
N ALA A 75 38.47 17.75 -12.83
CA ALA A 75 38.14 19.16 -13.01
C ALA A 75 36.61 19.34 -13.14
N PRO A 76 36.00 20.36 -12.49
CA PRO A 76 34.55 20.56 -12.50
C PRO A 76 33.92 20.58 -13.90
N GLU A 77 34.60 21.15 -14.88
CA GLU A 77 34.17 21.29 -16.26
C GLU A 77 34.11 19.93 -16.98
N VAL A 78 35.08 19.07 -16.70
CA VAL A 78 35.09 17.68 -17.19
C VAL A 78 33.97 16.89 -16.52
N LEU A 79 33.80 17.04 -15.20
CA LEU A 79 32.72 16.37 -14.47
C LEU A 79 31.35 16.80 -14.98
N ARG A 80 31.13 18.10 -15.23
CA ARG A 80 29.88 18.62 -15.83
C ARG A 80 29.59 17.92 -17.14
N ALA A 81 30.56 17.86 -18.07
CA ALA A 81 30.40 17.22 -19.36
C ALA A 81 30.07 15.72 -19.22
N GLN A 82 30.74 15.00 -18.32
CA GLN A 82 30.48 13.59 -18.04
C GLN A 82 29.07 13.34 -17.47
N VAL A 83 28.59 14.22 -16.59
CA VAL A 83 27.24 14.13 -16.03
C VAL A 83 26.20 14.43 -17.12
N ALA A 84 26.42 15.47 -17.92
CA ALA A 84 25.53 15.84 -19.03
C ALA A 84 25.42 14.69 -20.05
N GLU A 85 26.54 14.08 -20.45
CA GLU A 85 26.56 12.95 -21.37
C GLU A 85 25.77 11.75 -20.84
N GLN A 86 26.02 11.38 -19.58
CA GLN A 86 25.32 10.29 -18.90
C GLN A 86 23.80 10.52 -18.86
N CYS A 87 23.38 11.70 -18.39
CA CYS A 87 21.97 12.06 -18.30
C CYS A 87 21.31 12.14 -19.69
N ALA A 88 22.00 12.69 -20.69
CA ALA A 88 21.48 12.83 -22.05
C ALA A 88 21.27 11.46 -22.71
N LYS A 89 22.17 10.50 -22.46
CA LYS A 89 22.05 9.12 -22.94
C LYS A 89 20.78 8.47 -22.41
N LEU A 90 20.52 8.52 -21.10
CA LEU A 90 19.27 7.99 -20.53
C LEU A 90 18.04 8.73 -21.08
N ALA A 91 18.10 10.06 -21.17
CA ALA A 91 16.99 10.88 -21.65
C ALA A 91 16.62 10.57 -23.10
N ALA A 92 17.59 10.31 -23.97
CA ALA A 92 17.34 9.91 -25.35
C ALA A 92 16.54 8.60 -25.42
N LEU A 93 16.98 7.58 -24.69
CA LEU A 93 16.30 6.27 -24.62
C LEU A 93 14.91 6.36 -23.99
N ALA A 94 14.76 7.22 -22.99
CA ALA A 94 13.48 7.44 -22.31
C ALA A 94 12.46 8.14 -23.23
N ARG A 95 12.90 9.12 -24.04
CA ARG A 95 12.05 9.77 -25.04
C ARG A 95 11.53 8.82 -26.11
N GLU A 96 12.33 7.85 -26.55
CA GLU A 96 11.88 6.82 -27.51
C GLU A 96 10.70 5.99 -26.99
N ARG A 97 10.56 5.88 -25.66
CA ARG A 97 9.48 5.15 -24.97
C ARG A 97 8.38 6.05 -24.39
N GLY A 98 8.52 7.37 -24.47
CA GLY A 98 7.61 8.29 -23.79
C GLY A 98 7.70 8.27 -22.26
N VAL A 99 8.79 7.74 -21.69
CA VAL A 99 9.03 7.72 -20.24
C VAL A 99 9.76 9.00 -19.84
N PRO A 100 9.21 9.85 -18.96
CA PRO A 100 9.90 11.05 -18.51
C PRO A 100 10.97 10.73 -17.46
N VAL A 101 12.15 11.36 -17.58
CA VAL A 101 13.20 11.33 -16.55
C VAL A 101 13.01 12.57 -15.66
N ARG A 102 12.56 12.38 -14.41
CA ARG A 102 12.07 13.47 -13.54
C ARG A 102 12.99 13.80 -12.36
N HIS A 103 14.00 12.99 -12.12
CA HIS A 103 14.98 13.24 -11.08
C HIS A 103 16.38 12.81 -11.49
N ALA A 104 17.37 13.30 -10.75
CA ALA A 104 18.75 12.81 -10.83
C ALA A 104 19.33 12.66 -9.43
N LYS A 105 19.98 11.51 -9.18
CA LYS A 105 20.67 11.19 -7.94
C LYS A 105 22.13 10.86 -8.28
N PRO A 106 23.14 11.64 -7.87
CA PRO A 106 24.51 11.22 -8.10
C PRO A 106 24.83 9.90 -7.39
N HIS A 107 25.64 9.05 -8.00
CA HIS A 107 26.01 7.75 -7.45
C HIS A 107 27.24 7.81 -6.56
N GLY A 108 27.31 6.90 -5.57
CA GLY A 108 28.55 6.48 -4.91
C GLY A 108 29.42 7.62 -4.38
N ALA A 109 30.68 7.66 -4.81
CA ALA A 109 31.62 8.69 -4.36
C ALA A 109 31.25 10.09 -4.86
N LEU A 110 30.63 10.19 -6.04
CA LEU A 110 30.21 11.49 -6.60
C LEU A 110 29.15 12.14 -5.72
N TYR A 111 28.20 11.36 -5.20
CA TYR A 111 27.20 11.81 -4.23
C TYR A 111 27.83 12.52 -3.03
N HIS A 112 28.83 11.88 -2.41
CA HIS A 112 29.48 12.41 -1.22
C HIS A 112 30.43 13.58 -1.55
N ALA A 113 31.14 13.52 -2.68
CA ALA A 113 32.05 14.57 -3.12
C ALA A 113 31.30 15.85 -3.49
N ALA A 114 30.21 15.72 -4.26
CA ALA A 114 29.34 16.84 -4.62
C ALA A 114 28.69 17.47 -3.39
N ASN A 115 28.34 16.69 -2.35
CA ASN A 115 27.78 17.29 -1.15
C ASN A 115 28.78 18.14 -0.34
N LYS A 116 30.08 17.86 -0.47
CA LYS A 116 31.15 18.56 0.26
C LYS A 116 31.74 19.73 -0.52
N SER A 117 31.82 19.63 -1.84
CA SER A 117 32.49 20.63 -2.69
C SER A 117 31.49 21.47 -3.49
N PRO A 118 31.40 22.79 -3.26
CA PRO A 118 30.55 23.69 -4.06
C PRO A 118 30.83 23.65 -5.57
N ALA A 119 32.09 23.49 -5.96
CA ALA A 119 32.48 23.41 -7.37
C ALA A 119 31.94 22.12 -8.03
N LEU A 120 32.09 20.97 -7.35
CA LEU A 120 31.57 19.69 -7.87
C LEU A 120 30.05 19.64 -7.83
N ALA A 121 29.42 20.20 -6.78
CA ALA A 121 27.98 20.36 -6.70
C ALA A 121 27.43 21.13 -7.91
N ARG A 122 28.06 22.26 -8.23
CA ARG A 122 27.68 23.08 -9.37
C ARG A 122 27.84 22.34 -10.69
N ALA A 123 28.97 21.66 -10.88
CA ALA A 123 29.22 20.85 -12.07
C ALA A 123 28.16 19.76 -12.29
N VAL A 124 27.79 19.04 -11.22
CA VAL A 124 26.72 18.02 -11.28
C VAL A 124 25.38 18.65 -11.66
N VAL A 125 24.99 19.73 -10.98
CA VAL A 125 23.71 20.40 -11.23
C VAL A 125 23.64 20.97 -12.65
N ASP A 126 24.68 21.68 -13.10
CA ASP A 126 24.73 22.24 -14.44
C ASP A 126 24.68 21.14 -15.51
N GLY A 127 25.37 20.01 -15.30
CA GLY A 127 25.33 18.88 -16.22
C GLY A 127 23.95 18.22 -16.30
N VAL A 128 23.26 18.07 -15.16
CA VAL A 128 21.88 17.58 -15.12
C VAL A 128 20.94 18.55 -15.85
N VAL A 129 21.04 19.86 -15.60
CA VAL A 129 20.20 20.88 -16.25
C VAL A 129 20.41 20.91 -17.75
N GLU A 130 21.65 20.80 -18.21
CA GLU A 130 21.98 20.76 -19.64
C GLU A 130 21.31 19.59 -20.36
N ALA A 131 21.26 18.41 -19.71
CA ALA A 131 20.73 17.20 -20.32
C ALA A 131 19.21 17.03 -20.17
N LEU A 132 18.66 17.40 -19.00
CA LEU A 132 17.27 17.10 -18.60
C LEU A 132 16.38 18.33 -18.48
N GLY A 133 16.96 19.55 -18.54
CA GLY A 133 16.23 20.79 -18.28
C GLY A 133 16.05 21.08 -16.79
N THR A 134 15.16 22.03 -16.48
CA THR A 134 14.94 22.51 -15.10
C THR A 134 13.74 21.87 -14.40
N ASP A 135 12.90 21.12 -15.11
CA ASP A 135 11.75 20.37 -14.56
C ASP A 135 12.20 19.01 -14.01
N VAL A 136 13.24 19.04 -13.17
CA VAL A 136 13.84 17.86 -12.52
C VAL A 136 14.15 18.12 -11.05
N THR A 137 14.08 17.07 -10.26
CA THR A 137 14.45 17.08 -8.84
C THR A 137 15.82 16.45 -8.63
N ILE A 138 16.70 17.10 -7.87
CA ILE A 138 17.94 16.48 -7.40
C ILE A 138 17.66 15.70 -6.11
N VAL A 139 18.09 14.44 -6.04
CA VAL A 139 18.05 13.63 -4.82
C VAL A 139 19.44 13.64 -4.18
N GLY A 140 19.51 13.94 -2.89
CA GLY A 140 20.79 14.01 -2.18
C GLY A 140 20.68 14.17 -0.66
N PRO A 141 21.80 14.40 0.03
CA PRO A 141 21.81 14.53 1.49
C PRO A 141 20.92 15.67 2.00
N GLY A 142 20.45 15.57 3.24
CA GLY A 142 19.55 16.58 3.85
C GLY A 142 20.10 18.02 3.86
N ALA A 143 21.41 18.18 3.80
CA ALA A 143 22.11 19.45 3.72
C ALA A 143 23.46 19.29 3.00
N GLY A 144 23.99 20.42 2.51
CA GLY A 144 25.32 20.51 1.92
C GLY A 144 25.31 21.17 0.55
N ALA A 145 26.48 21.20 -0.08
CA ALA A 145 26.74 21.97 -1.29
C ALA A 145 25.84 21.54 -2.48
N LEU A 146 25.50 20.25 -2.58
CA LEU A 146 24.63 19.74 -3.64
C LEU A 146 23.21 20.33 -3.56
N ARG A 147 22.66 20.42 -2.34
CA ARG A 147 21.36 21.06 -2.09
C ARG A 147 21.39 22.54 -2.44
N ASP A 148 22.43 23.22 -1.99
CA ASP A 148 22.53 24.66 -2.17
C ASP A 148 22.73 25.01 -3.65
N ALA A 149 23.49 24.21 -4.40
CA ALA A 149 23.65 24.34 -5.85
C ALA A 149 22.32 24.12 -6.60
N ALA A 150 21.56 23.06 -6.27
CA ALA A 150 20.27 22.81 -6.90
C ALA A 150 19.27 23.95 -6.66
N ARG A 151 19.20 24.45 -5.43
CA ARG A 151 18.33 25.57 -5.07
C ARG A 151 18.73 26.88 -5.75
N ALA A 152 20.03 27.14 -5.92
CA ALA A 152 20.54 28.35 -6.56
C ALA A 152 20.08 28.52 -8.01
N VAL A 153 19.73 27.43 -8.69
CA VAL A 153 19.19 27.43 -10.06
C VAL A 153 17.69 27.08 -10.13
N GLY A 154 17.01 27.06 -8.98
CA GLY A 154 15.56 26.85 -8.89
C GLY A 154 15.07 25.41 -9.08
N LEU A 155 15.97 24.42 -9.00
CA LEU A 155 15.58 23.01 -9.11
C LEU A 155 14.91 22.50 -7.83
N GLY A 156 14.04 21.50 -7.98
CA GLY A 156 13.52 20.71 -6.87
C GLY A 156 14.65 19.96 -6.16
N TYR A 157 14.50 19.73 -4.85
CA TYR A 157 15.45 18.94 -4.07
C TYR A 157 14.74 17.99 -3.11
N ALA A 158 15.07 16.70 -3.17
CA ALA A 158 14.55 15.68 -2.27
C ALA A 158 15.66 15.15 -1.35
N ARG A 159 15.44 15.24 -0.04
CA ARG A 159 16.38 14.82 1.00
C ARG A 159 16.32 13.30 1.14
N GLU A 160 17.45 12.64 1.07
CA GLU A 160 17.55 11.19 1.10
C GLU A 160 18.04 10.68 2.46
N GLY A 161 17.44 9.56 2.90
CA GLY A 161 18.01 8.66 3.91
C GLY A 161 18.22 7.26 3.33
N PHE A 162 18.84 6.37 4.11
CA PHE A 162 19.18 5.02 3.67
C PHE A 162 18.59 4.00 4.65
N ALA A 163 17.76 3.10 4.15
CA ALA A 163 17.20 2.03 4.97
C ALA A 163 18.20 0.90 5.20
N ASP A 164 19.04 0.61 4.20
CA ASP A 164 19.96 -0.53 4.15
C ASP A 164 21.43 -0.18 4.50
N ARG A 165 21.68 1.01 5.07
CA ARG A 165 23.01 1.45 5.47
C ARG A 165 23.09 1.71 6.97
N GLY A 166 24.20 1.28 7.57
CA GLY A 166 24.56 1.66 8.92
C GLY A 166 24.98 3.13 9.00
N THR A 167 24.66 3.77 10.11
CA THR A 167 25.01 5.17 10.38
C THR A 167 25.83 5.29 11.65
N LEU A 168 26.75 6.25 11.65
CA LEU A 168 27.54 6.65 12.81
C LEU A 168 26.70 7.57 13.72
N PRO A 169 27.12 7.80 14.99
CA PRO A 169 26.39 8.68 15.92
C PRO A 169 26.19 10.12 15.43
N ASP A 170 27.07 10.60 14.54
CA ASP A 170 26.98 11.91 13.90
C ASP A 170 26.00 11.95 12.70
N GLY A 171 25.34 10.83 12.39
CA GLY A 171 24.40 10.67 11.30
C GLY A 171 25.04 10.36 9.94
N SER A 172 26.38 10.35 9.84
CA SER A 172 27.07 9.97 8.60
C SER A 172 27.00 8.46 8.36
N LEU A 173 27.13 8.03 7.09
CA LEU A 173 27.10 6.61 6.76
C LEU A 173 28.41 5.93 7.17
N ILE A 174 28.31 4.71 7.73
CA ILE A 174 29.47 3.87 7.95
C ILE A 174 30.11 3.56 6.58
N PRO A 175 31.42 3.81 6.40
CA PRO A 175 32.11 3.56 5.14
C PRO A 175 31.95 2.12 4.65
N ARG A 176 31.76 1.93 3.33
CA ARG A 176 31.69 0.60 2.73
C ARG A 176 32.98 -0.19 3.04
N GLY A 177 32.83 -1.49 3.30
CA GLY A 177 33.93 -2.37 3.71
C GLY A 177 34.15 -2.47 5.22
N GLN A 178 33.51 -1.62 6.03
CA GLN A 178 33.52 -1.75 7.48
C GLN A 178 32.35 -2.63 7.98
N PRO A 179 32.50 -3.32 9.12
CA PRO A 179 31.41 -4.06 9.75
C PRO A 179 30.18 -3.17 10.00
N GLY A 180 28.99 -3.67 9.65
CA GLY A 180 27.73 -2.93 9.82
C GLY A 180 27.47 -1.84 8.77
N ALA A 181 28.34 -1.68 7.76
CA ALA A 181 28.16 -0.66 6.73
C ALA A 181 26.92 -0.89 5.85
N VAL A 182 26.64 -2.15 5.54
CA VAL A 182 25.48 -2.61 4.76
C VAL A 182 24.63 -3.49 5.66
N LEU A 183 23.34 -3.18 5.73
CA LEU A 183 22.38 -3.89 6.55
C LEU A 183 21.62 -4.88 5.67
N THR A 184 21.75 -6.17 5.97
CA THR A 184 21.04 -7.26 5.27
C THR A 184 19.89 -7.81 6.10
N ASP A 185 19.73 -7.33 7.35
CA ASP A 185 18.62 -7.71 8.22
C ASP A 185 17.39 -6.84 7.96
N VAL A 186 16.25 -7.51 7.75
CA VAL A 186 14.97 -6.85 7.45
C VAL A 186 14.46 -6.04 8.65
N GLY A 187 14.70 -6.52 9.88
CA GLY A 187 14.33 -5.80 11.10
C GLY A 187 15.09 -4.48 11.24
N GLN A 188 16.40 -4.50 11.01
CA GLN A 188 17.21 -3.28 11.02
C GLN A 188 16.78 -2.26 9.96
N ALA A 189 16.44 -2.72 8.73
CA ALA A 189 15.94 -1.84 7.68
C ALA A 189 14.56 -1.25 8.01
N ARG A 190 13.67 -2.03 8.62
CA ARG A 190 12.38 -1.58 9.14
C ARG A 190 12.56 -0.50 10.20
N ASP A 191 13.42 -0.74 11.18
CA ASP A 191 13.64 0.19 12.30
C ASP A 191 14.25 1.51 11.80
N ASN A 192 15.18 1.44 10.83
CA ASN A 192 15.70 2.62 10.14
C ASN A 192 14.60 3.38 9.38
N THR A 193 13.72 2.66 8.69
CA THR A 193 12.63 3.26 7.91
C THR A 193 11.70 4.05 8.82
N VAL A 194 11.24 3.45 9.92
CA VAL A 194 10.38 4.13 10.91
C VAL A 194 11.07 5.38 11.45
N ARG A 195 12.30 5.23 11.95
CA ARG A 195 13.06 6.33 12.54
C ARG A 195 13.23 7.51 11.58
N LEU A 196 13.60 7.23 10.32
CA LEU A 196 13.88 8.27 9.34
C LEU A 196 12.59 8.91 8.80
N ALA A 197 11.60 8.11 8.40
CA ALA A 197 10.36 8.60 7.80
C ALA A 197 9.51 9.42 8.80
N THR A 198 9.51 9.05 10.08
CA THR A 198 8.77 9.80 11.12
C THR A 198 9.55 11.00 11.66
N GLY A 199 10.87 11.04 11.46
CA GLY A 199 11.72 12.15 11.92
C GLY A 199 11.56 13.46 11.13
N GLY A 200 10.88 13.45 9.98
CA GLY A 200 10.64 14.64 9.15
C GLY A 200 11.89 15.20 8.44
N THR A 201 13.00 14.46 8.45
CA THR A 201 14.29 14.89 7.89
C THR A 201 14.55 14.38 6.48
N VAL A 202 13.76 13.42 6.00
CA VAL A 202 13.90 12.80 4.68
C VAL A 202 12.60 12.91 3.89
N ASP A 203 12.75 13.00 2.56
CA ASP A 203 11.66 12.96 1.59
C ASP A 203 11.64 11.61 0.84
N THR A 204 12.79 10.91 0.82
CA THR A 204 12.93 9.60 0.18
C THR A 204 13.92 8.72 0.96
N LEU A 205 13.69 7.40 0.94
CA LEU A 205 14.56 6.38 1.52
C LEU A 205 15.11 5.46 0.43
N CYS A 206 16.41 5.22 0.48
CA CYS A 206 17.13 4.36 -0.44
C CYS A 206 17.24 2.92 0.10
N VAL A 207 17.01 1.97 -0.80
CA VAL A 207 17.56 0.60 -0.73
C VAL A 207 18.40 0.41 -1.98
N HIS A 208 19.61 -0.13 -1.85
CA HIS A 208 20.44 -0.39 -3.02
C HIS A 208 20.07 -1.74 -3.65
N GLY A 209 19.95 -1.79 -4.98
CA GLY A 209 19.66 -3.02 -5.71
C GLY A 209 20.76 -4.09 -5.58
N ASP A 210 21.99 -3.68 -5.28
CA ASP A 210 23.15 -4.57 -5.08
C ASP A 210 23.27 -5.14 -3.66
N THR A 211 22.44 -4.69 -2.70
CA THR A 211 22.48 -5.21 -1.33
C THR A 211 22.00 -6.67 -1.30
N PRO A 212 22.72 -7.61 -0.65
CA PRO A 212 22.23 -8.98 -0.49
C PRO A 212 20.85 -9.00 0.18
N GLY A 213 19.87 -9.62 -0.49
CA GLY A 213 18.48 -9.63 -0.03
C GLY A 213 17.70 -8.34 -0.33
N ALA A 214 18.16 -7.49 -1.26
CA ALA A 214 17.54 -6.20 -1.61
C ALA A 214 16.03 -6.29 -1.82
N VAL A 215 15.51 -7.35 -2.46
CA VAL A 215 14.07 -7.54 -2.67
C VAL A 215 13.30 -7.63 -1.34
N SER A 216 13.81 -8.40 -0.38
CA SER A 216 13.19 -8.54 0.94
C SER A 216 13.25 -7.24 1.73
N LEU A 217 14.38 -6.53 1.67
CA LEU A 217 14.54 -5.22 2.29
C LEU A 217 13.57 -4.19 1.67
N ALA A 218 13.59 -4.04 0.35
CA ALA A 218 12.72 -3.12 -0.37
C ALA A 218 11.23 -3.40 -0.13
N ARG A 219 10.83 -4.67 -0.02
CA ARG A 219 9.45 -5.05 0.28
C ARG A 219 9.03 -4.60 1.67
N GLU A 220 9.88 -4.81 2.68
CA GLU A 220 9.60 -4.36 4.04
C GLU A 220 9.56 -2.83 4.13
N VAL A 221 10.54 -2.15 3.53
CA VAL A 221 10.61 -0.68 3.51
C VAL A 221 9.38 -0.10 2.82
N ARG A 222 8.96 -0.65 1.68
CA ARG A 222 7.75 -0.23 0.97
C ARG A 222 6.50 -0.44 1.84
N ALA A 223 6.37 -1.61 2.47
CA ALA A 223 5.23 -1.91 3.32
C ALA A 223 5.15 -0.96 4.53
N MET A 224 6.29 -0.61 5.12
CA MET A 224 6.36 0.36 6.20
C MET A 224 5.94 1.76 5.76
N LEU A 225 6.46 2.24 4.62
CA LEU A 225 6.10 3.57 4.11
C LEU A 225 4.60 3.66 3.81
N ASP A 226 4.03 2.66 3.14
CA ASP A 226 2.60 2.57 2.87
C ASP A 226 1.76 2.54 4.18
N ALA A 227 2.23 1.85 5.22
CA ALA A 227 1.56 1.82 6.52
C ALA A 227 1.62 3.17 7.25
N LEU A 228 2.73 3.90 7.16
CA LEU A 228 2.90 5.23 7.76
C LEU A 228 2.06 6.31 7.06
N GLU A 229 1.71 6.11 5.79
CA GLU A 229 0.78 7.00 5.06
C GLU A 229 -0.67 6.88 5.55
N GLN A 230 -1.03 5.79 6.22
CA GLN A 230 -2.38 5.53 6.75
C GLN A 230 -2.33 5.32 8.26
N PRO A 231 -1.98 6.37 9.04
CA PRO A 231 -1.85 6.23 10.47
C PRO A 231 -3.19 5.83 11.10
N PRO A 232 -3.19 4.93 12.09
CA PRO A 232 -4.39 4.61 12.83
C PRO A 232 -4.93 5.85 13.56
N GLU A 233 -6.24 5.98 13.62
CA GLU A 233 -6.91 7.00 14.44
C GLU A 233 -7.15 6.45 15.85
N PRO A 234 -6.66 7.11 16.91
CA PRO A 234 -6.96 6.71 18.28
C PRO A 234 -8.44 6.88 18.62
N LEU A 235 -9.02 5.85 19.24
CA LEU A 235 -10.35 5.87 19.85
C LEU A 235 -10.20 5.68 21.37
N GLY A 236 -9.77 6.74 22.06
CA GLY A 236 -9.38 6.67 23.46
C GLY A 236 -7.95 6.16 23.64
N ASP A 237 -7.68 5.51 24.77
CA ASP A 237 -6.37 5.00 25.18
C ASP A 237 -6.15 3.50 24.92
N SER A 238 -7.21 2.78 24.53
CA SER A 238 -7.19 1.32 24.36
C SER A 238 -7.79 0.84 23.03
N ALA A 239 -8.01 1.74 22.06
CA ALA A 239 -8.49 1.36 20.74
C ALA A 239 -7.93 2.22 19.61
N LEU A 240 -7.75 1.61 18.44
CA LEU A 240 -7.29 2.24 17.20
C LEU A 240 -8.26 1.91 16.06
N ARG A 241 -8.61 2.90 15.25
CA ARG A 241 -9.35 2.71 14.00
C ARG A 241 -8.40 2.77 12.80
N LEU A 242 -8.50 1.77 11.94
CA LEU A 242 -7.71 1.61 10.72
C LEU A 242 -8.63 1.69 9.51
N VAL A 243 -8.12 2.25 8.41
CA VAL A 243 -8.75 2.10 7.09
C VAL A 243 -8.38 0.74 6.53
N LEU A 244 -9.38 0.01 6.02
CA LEU A 244 -9.15 -1.27 5.35
C LEU A 244 -9.02 -1.04 3.84
N PRO A 245 -7.93 -1.48 3.21
CA PRO A 245 -7.81 -1.44 1.76
C PRO A 245 -8.85 -2.37 1.11
N GLU A 246 -9.52 -1.91 0.05
CA GLU A 246 -10.52 -2.73 -0.66
C GLU A 246 -9.95 -4.03 -1.22
N SER A 247 -8.66 -4.04 -1.55
CA SER A 247 -7.93 -5.18 -2.11
C SER A 247 -7.60 -6.27 -1.09
N VAL A 248 -7.84 -6.04 0.20
CA VAL A 248 -7.55 -6.98 1.27
C VAL A 248 -8.80 -7.78 1.63
N ASP A 249 -8.65 -9.10 1.78
CA ASP A 249 -9.72 -9.96 2.30
C ASP A 249 -10.01 -9.63 3.77
N ARG A 250 -11.29 -9.56 4.11
CA ARG A 250 -11.74 -9.07 5.42
C ARG A 250 -11.51 -10.11 6.51
N GLY A 251 -11.62 -11.41 6.20
CA GLY A 251 -11.29 -12.47 7.15
C GLY A 251 -9.79 -12.48 7.45
N LEU A 252 -8.95 -12.45 6.41
CA LEU A 252 -7.49 -12.38 6.59
C LEU A 252 -7.04 -11.13 7.33
N ALA A 253 -7.67 -9.98 7.09
CA ALA A 253 -7.40 -8.77 7.85
C ALA A 253 -7.73 -8.94 9.34
N LEU A 254 -8.86 -9.58 9.66
CA LEU A 254 -9.26 -9.83 11.04
C LEU A 254 -8.22 -10.70 11.76
N ASP A 255 -7.87 -11.83 11.15
CA ASP A 255 -6.89 -12.78 11.68
C ASP A 255 -5.52 -12.12 11.89
N ALA A 256 -5.07 -11.32 10.92
CA ALA A 256 -3.78 -10.63 11.00
C ALA A 256 -3.75 -9.57 12.11
N LEU A 257 -4.86 -8.87 12.35
CA LEU A 257 -4.97 -7.89 13.44
C LEU A 257 -5.05 -8.58 14.81
N HIS A 258 -5.83 -9.66 14.93
CA HIS A 258 -5.91 -10.45 16.16
C HIS A 258 -4.58 -11.09 16.55
N ALA A 259 -3.73 -11.43 15.57
CA ALA A 259 -2.41 -11.99 15.82
C ALA A 259 -1.38 -10.97 16.36
N LEU A 260 -1.69 -9.67 16.38
CA LEU A 260 -0.77 -8.65 16.84
C LEU A 260 -0.59 -8.70 18.37
N PRO A 261 0.65 -8.55 18.88
CA PRO A 261 0.90 -8.46 20.32
C PRO A 261 0.07 -7.36 20.98
N GLY A 262 -0.53 -7.70 22.13
CA GLY A 262 -1.32 -6.77 22.94
C GLY A 262 -2.75 -6.51 22.43
N VAL A 263 -3.11 -6.98 21.24
CA VAL A 263 -4.49 -6.92 20.75
C VAL A 263 -5.35 -7.89 21.55
N ARG A 264 -6.44 -7.37 22.12
CA ARG A 264 -7.45 -8.13 22.87
C ARG A 264 -8.61 -8.55 21.98
N ASP A 265 -8.99 -7.67 21.06
CA ASP A 265 -10.04 -7.94 20.08
C ASP A 265 -9.90 -7.00 18.87
N ALA A 266 -10.58 -7.32 17.78
CA ALA A 266 -10.70 -6.51 16.60
C ALA A 266 -12.09 -6.68 15.98
N THR A 267 -12.64 -5.59 15.46
CA THR A 267 -13.91 -5.60 14.71
C THR A 267 -13.66 -5.05 13.33
N ILE A 268 -14.18 -5.73 12.30
CA ILE A 268 -14.06 -5.31 10.91
C ILE A 268 -15.42 -4.91 10.35
N THR A 269 -15.41 -3.82 9.59
CA THR A 269 -16.49 -3.33 8.75
C THR A 269 -16.03 -3.34 7.30
N GLU A 270 -16.85 -2.80 6.39
CA GLU A 270 -16.52 -2.79 4.96
C GLU A 270 -15.26 -1.96 4.62
N ALA A 271 -15.08 -0.84 5.31
CA ALA A 271 -14.01 0.13 5.03
C ALA A 271 -13.06 0.37 6.22
N HIS A 272 -13.36 -0.16 7.41
CA HIS A 272 -12.57 0.10 8.61
C HIS A 272 -12.43 -1.12 9.51
N ALA A 273 -11.30 -1.19 10.21
CA ALA A 273 -11.13 -2.07 11.37
C ALA A 273 -11.01 -1.22 12.64
N CYS A 274 -11.55 -1.71 13.75
CA CYS A 274 -11.27 -1.19 15.09
C CYS A 274 -10.49 -2.27 15.84
N VAL A 275 -9.32 -1.91 16.37
CA VAL A 275 -8.45 -2.79 17.13
C VAL A 275 -8.48 -2.35 18.58
N TYR A 276 -8.86 -3.25 19.49
CA TYR A 276 -8.87 -3.03 20.92
C TYR A 276 -7.65 -3.73 21.53
N PHE A 277 -6.90 -3.03 22.37
CA PHE A 277 -5.62 -3.53 22.88
C PHE A 277 -5.44 -3.23 24.37
N ASP A 278 -4.48 -3.92 24.98
CA ASP A 278 -4.00 -3.61 26.32
C ASP A 278 -3.19 -2.30 26.31
N PRO A 279 -3.60 -1.23 27.02
CA PRO A 279 -2.84 0.02 27.06
C PRO A 279 -1.39 -0.14 27.54
N ALA A 280 -1.07 -1.21 28.29
CA ALA A 280 0.29 -1.52 28.71
C ALA A 280 1.16 -2.09 27.58
N VAL A 281 0.55 -2.61 26.51
CA VAL A 281 1.22 -3.23 25.35
C VAL A 281 0.49 -2.81 24.06
N PRO A 282 0.54 -1.54 23.65
CA PRO A 282 -0.10 -1.09 22.42
C PRO A 282 0.56 -1.71 21.18
N PRO A 283 -0.20 -2.05 20.12
CA PRO A 283 0.39 -2.52 18.87
C PRO A 283 1.13 -1.37 18.16
N GLU A 284 2.41 -1.56 17.84
CA GLU A 284 3.25 -0.49 17.29
C GLU A 284 2.87 -0.06 15.86
N PHE A 285 2.51 -0.99 14.97
CA PHE A 285 2.18 -0.69 13.56
C PHE A 285 1.04 -1.58 13.02
N PRO A 286 -0.18 -1.46 13.54
CA PRO A 286 -1.26 -2.35 13.11
C PRO A 286 -1.63 -2.18 11.62
N ALA A 287 -1.41 -1.01 11.02
CA ALA A 287 -1.57 -0.79 9.58
C ALA A 287 -0.59 -1.64 8.74
N LEU A 288 0.59 -1.98 9.26
CA LEU A 288 1.57 -2.82 8.56
C LEU A 288 1.03 -4.22 8.30
N ALA A 289 0.26 -4.78 9.25
CA ALA A 289 -0.37 -6.08 9.09
C ALA A 289 -1.30 -6.10 7.86
N LEU A 290 -2.06 -5.01 7.66
CA LEU A 290 -2.94 -4.84 6.50
C LEU A 290 -2.16 -4.66 5.20
N THR A 291 -1.11 -3.84 5.21
CA THR A 291 -0.28 -3.61 4.03
C THR A 291 0.36 -4.90 3.51
N ARG A 292 0.80 -5.78 4.41
CA ARG A 292 1.41 -7.07 4.04
C ARG A 292 0.44 -8.03 3.33
N LEU A 293 -0.86 -7.90 3.57
CA LEU A 293 -1.88 -8.70 2.90
C LEU A 293 -2.16 -8.25 1.46
N ARG A 294 -1.76 -7.02 1.07
CA ARG A 294 -2.00 -6.48 -0.28
C ARG A 294 -1.25 -7.23 -1.40
N VAL A 295 -0.30 -8.11 -1.05
CA VAL A 295 0.67 -8.71 -1.98
C VAL A 295 0.28 -10.13 -2.45
N ALA A 296 -0.79 -10.72 -1.93
CA ALA A 296 -1.31 -11.98 -2.48
C ALA A 296 -2.38 -11.68 -3.54
N PRO A 297 -2.33 -12.24 -4.77
CA PRO A 297 -3.53 -12.31 -5.61
C PRO A 297 -4.58 -12.96 -4.73
N ILE A 298 -5.71 -12.27 -4.48
CA ILE A 298 -6.75 -12.65 -3.51
C ILE A 298 -6.81 -14.17 -3.48
N ALA A 299 -6.11 -14.77 -2.52
CA ALA A 299 -6.20 -16.19 -2.31
C ALA A 299 -7.58 -16.26 -1.70
N ARG A 300 -8.60 -16.43 -2.55
CA ARG A 300 -9.98 -16.51 -2.14
C ARG A 300 -9.99 -17.71 -1.21
N VAL A 301 -9.91 -17.43 0.09
CA VAL A 301 -10.11 -18.42 1.11
C VAL A 301 -11.47 -19.00 0.76
N ALA A 302 -11.51 -20.32 0.59
CA ALA A 302 -12.73 -20.99 0.19
C ALA A 302 -13.73 -20.87 1.34
N HIS A 303 -14.54 -19.82 1.30
CA HIS A 303 -15.56 -19.60 2.29
C HIS A 303 -16.72 -20.58 2.08
N PRO A 304 -17.23 -21.21 3.17
CA PRO A 304 -18.35 -22.13 3.09
C PRO A 304 -19.58 -21.44 2.50
N LEU A 305 -20.36 -22.22 1.72
CA LEU A 305 -21.66 -21.78 1.23
C LEU A 305 -22.74 -22.26 2.20
N ILE A 306 -23.38 -21.32 2.88
CA ILE A 306 -24.48 -21.55 3.81
C ILE A 306 -25.80 -21.35 3.07
N ARG A 307 -26.68 -22.34 3.13
CA ARG A 307 -28.01 -22.28 2.51
C ARG A 307 -29.05 -22.01 3.59
N ILE A 308 -29.83 -20.95 3.43
CA ILE A 308 -30.88 -20.55 4.38
C ILE A 308 -32.23 -20.72 3.69
N ARG A 309 -33.06 -21.59 4.25
CA ARG A 309 -34.43 -21.80 3.77
C ARG A 309 -35.30 -20.61 4.20
N VAL A 310 -36.06 -20.05 3.27
CA VAL A 310 -36.87 -18.85 3.50
C VAL A 310 -38.27 -19.07 2.96
N ARG A 311 -39.26 -18.81 3.82
CA ARG A 311 -40.63 -18.58 3.38
C ARG A 311 -40.79 -17.11 3.06
N TYR A 312 -41.11 -16.76 1.82
CA TYR A 312 -41.22 -15.37 1.37
C TYR A 312 -42.61 -14.78 1.68
N ASP A 313 -42.87 -14.60 2.98
CA ASP A 313 -44.13 -14.13 3.56
C ASP A 313 -44.02 -12.74 4.21
N GLY A 314 -42.96 -11.99 3.88
CA GLY A 314 -42.66 -10.72 4.53
C GLY A 314 -43.68 -9.63 4.20
N GLU A 315 -44.05 -8.84 5.22
CA GLU A 315 -45.07 -7.78 5.10
C GLU A 315 -44.72 -6.68 4.09
N ASP A 316 -43.42 -6.44 3.84
CA ASP A 316 -42.96 -5.40 2.90
C ASP A 316 -42.65 -5.97 1.52
N LEU A 317 -42.76 -7.28 1.29
CA LEU A 317 -42.43 -7.89 0.00
C LEU A 317 -43.22 -7.27 -1.17
N PRO A 318 -44.53 -7.01 -1.06
CA PRO A 318 -45.28 -6.31 -2.12
C PRO A 318 -44.77 -4.88 -2.36
N LYS A 319 -44.36 -4.17 -1.31
CA LYS A 319 -43.83 -2.82 -1.41
C LYS A 319 -42.45 -2.79 -2.09
N VAL A 320 -41.60 -3.78 -1.81
CA VAL A 320 -40.32 -3.93 -2.51
C VAL A 320 -40.55 -4.21 -3.99
N ALA A 321 -41.54 -5.04 -4.32
CA ALA A 321 -41.93 -5.31 -5.71
C ALA A 321 -42.45 -4.06 -6.43
N GLU A 322 -43.30 -3.27 -5.78
CA GLU A 322 -43.78 -1.97 -6.30
C GLU A 322 -42.61 -1.00 -6.53
N HIS A 323 -41.71 -0.85 -5.56
CA HIS A 323 -40.52 0.00 -5.67
C HIS A 323 -39.62 -0.40 -6.85
N ALA A 324 -39.47 -1.70 -7.07
CA ALA A 324 -38.67 -2.26 -8.15
C ALA A 324 -39.36 -2.22 -9.53
N GLY A 325 -40.68 -1.98 -9.58
CA GLY A 325 -41.47 -2.16 -10.79
C GLY A 325 -41.54 -3.61 -11.27
N LEU A 326 -41.49 -4.58 -10.34
CA LEU A 326 -41.45 -6.02 -10.61
C LEU A 326 -42.64 -6.73 -9.95
N SER A 327 -42.89 -7.98 -10.34
CA SER A 327 -43.79 -8.84 -9.57
C SER A 327 -43.10 -9.35 -8.29
N VAL A 328 -43.89 -9.78 -7.31
CA VAL A 328 -43.37 -10.42 -6.10
C VAL A 328 -42.50 -11.63 -6.45
N ASP A 329 -42.97 -12.50 -7.34
CA ASP A 329 -42.22 -13.69 -7.78
C ASP A 329 -40.86 -13.34 -8.39
N GLU A 330 -40.79 -12.23 -9.13
CA GLU A 330 -39.56 -11.77 -9.75
C GLU A 330 -38.58 -11.20 -8.70
N VAL A 331 -39.07 -10.52 -7.66
CA VAL A 331 -38.24 -10.10 -6.51
C VAL A 331 -37.68 -11.33 -5.79
N VAL A 332 -38.52 -12.34 -5.51
CA VAL A 332 -38.11 -13.59 -4.86
C VAL A 332 -37.06 -14.32 -5.70
N ARG A 333 -37.28 -14.44 -7.01
CA ARG A 333 -36.35 -15.06 -7.96
C ARG A 333 -35.00 -14.36 -7.95
N ARG A 334 -34.98 -13.02 -8.00
CA ARG A 334 -33.72 -12.25 -7.96
C ARG A 334 -33.00 -12.37 -6.61
N HIS A 335 -33.75 -12.42 -5.51
CA HIS A 335 -33.18 -12.59 -4.18
C HIS A 335 -32.55 -13.99 -3.98
N THR A 336 -33.16 -15.06 -4.52
CA THR A 336 -32.66 -16.45 -4.40
C THR A 336 -31.61 -16.85 -5.44
N ALA A 337 -31.52 -16.11 -6.56
CA ALA A 337 -30.59 -16.41 -7.65
C ALA A 337 -29.12 -16.09 -7.33
N ARG A 338 -28.85 -15.24 -6.32
CA ARG A 338 -27.49 -14.81 -5.96
C ARG A 338 -26.91 -15.60 -4.78
N GLU A 339 -25.58 -15.73 -4.81
CA GLU A 339 -24.78 -15.97 -3.61
C GLU A 339 -24.34 -14.62 -3.06
N TYR A 340 -24.62 -14.38 -1.78
CA TYR A 340 -24.24 -13.17 -1.07
C TYR A 340 -22.96 -13.42 -0.30
N THR A 341 -22.10 -12.41 -0.22
CA THR A 341 -20.92 -12.46 0.65
C THR A 341 -21.24 -11.72 1.95
N VAL A 342 -20.85 -12.29 3.08
CA VAL A 342 -20.96 -11.62 4.39
C VAL A 342 -19.94 -10.49 4.46
N ARG A 343 -20.42 -9.25 4.44
CA ARG A 343 -19.59 -8.04 4.45
C ARG A 343 -19.21 -7.58 5.86
N CYS A 344 -20.04 -7.90 6.84
CA CYS A 344 -19.86 -7.54 8.24
C CYS A 344 -20.75 -8.43 9.11
N VAL A 345 -20.30 -8.75 10.33
CA VAL A 345 -21.09 -9.40 11.37
C VAL A 345 -21.09 -8.50 12.60
N GLY A 346 -22.25 -8.11 13.11
CA GLY A 346 -22.33 -7.14 14.20
C GLY A 346 -23.73 -6.53 14.36
N PHE A 347 -23.83 -5.39 15.06
CA PHE A 347 -25.08 -4.74 15.52
C PHE A 347 -25.86 -5.54 16.58
N MET A 348 -26.04 -6.85 16.38
CA MET A 348 -26.50 -7.79 17.40
C MET A 348 -25.81 -9.14 17.21
N PRO A 349 -25.76 -10.01 18.24
CA PRO A 349 -25.10 -11.29 18.14
C PRO A 349 -25.65 -12.12 16.97
N GLY A 350 -24.79 -12.52 16.04
CA GLY A 350 -25.15 -13.33 14.87
C GLY A 350 -25.74 -12.59 13.67
N PHE A 351 -25.95 -11.26 13.72
CA PHE A 351 -26.50 -10.54 12.57
C PHE A 351 -25.42 -10.30 11.52
N ALA A 352 -25.62 -10.87 10.33
CA ALA A 352 -24.73 -10.76 9.19
C ALA A 352 -25.31 -9.80 8.15
N TYR A 353 -24.52 -8.81 7.73
CA TYR A 353 -24.82 -7.93 6.60
C TYR A 353 -24.36 -8.61 5.31
N LEU A 354 -25.30 -9.07 4.50
CA LEU A 354 -25.06 -9.80 3.27
C LEU A 354 -25.17 -8.85 2.08
N GLY A 355 -24.22 -8.90 1.15
CA GLY A 355 -24.25 -8.04 -0.04
C GLY A 355 -23.36 -8.53 -1.18
N ASP A 356 -23.56 -8.04 -2.40
CA ASP A 356 -24.53 -6.99 -2.76
C ASP A 356 -25.86 -7.57 -3.28
N VAL A 357 -26.98 -6.94 -2.90
CA VAL A 357 -28.32 -7.25 -3.41
C VAL A 357 -28.43 -6.88 -4.90
N ASP A 358 -29.32 -7.54 -5.66
CA ASP A 358 -29.61 -7.12 -7.05
C ASP A 358 -29.97 -5.63 -7.07
N PRO A 359 -29.28 -4.78 -7.85
CA PRO A 359 -29.59 -3.35 -7.90
C PRO A 359 -31.06 -3.04 -8.24
N SER A 360 -31.75 -3.94 -8.96
CA SER A 360 -33.17 -3.78 -9.30
C SER A 360 -34.13 -4.03 -8.14
N ILE A 361 -33.72 -4.73 -7.09
CA ILE A 361 -34.54 -4.99 -5.88
C ILE A 361 -33.97 -4.31 -4.63
N ALA A 362 -32.82 -3.64 -4.76
CA ALA A 362 -32.25 -2.81 -3.71
C ALA A 362 -33.25 -1.71 -3.36
N CYS A 363 -33.63 -1.63 -2.08
CA CYS A 363 -34.70 -0.74 -1.62
C CYS A 363 -34.27 -0.04 -0.34
N PRO A 364 -34.38 1.30 -0.23
CA PRO A 364 -33.94 2.03 0.94
C PRO A 364 -34.66 1.57 2.21
N ARG A 365 -34.03 1.83 3.36
CA ARG A 365 -34.65 1.59 4.68
C ARG A 365 -35.95 2.37 4.80
N LEU A 366 -36.85 1.86 5.65
CA LEU A 366 -38.01 2.62 6.08
C LEU A 366 -37.59 3.95 6.72
N PRO A 367 -38.30 5.05 6.43
CA PRO A 367 -38.00 6.36 7.01
C PRO A 367 -38.20 6.36 8.54
N VAL A 368 -39.15 5.58 9.03
CA VAL A 368 -39.40 5.37 10.47
C VAL A 368 -39.19 3.88 10.77
N PRO A 369 -38.20 3.52 11.60
CA PRO A 369 -37.99 2.13 12.03
C PRO A 369 -39.18 1.59 12.81
N ARG A 370 -39.49 0.31 12.62
CA ARG A 370 -40.43 -0.43 13.47
C ARG A 370 -39.87 -0.55 14.87
N THR A 371 -40.75 -0.50 15.86
CA THR A 371 -40.40 -0.78 17.26
C THR A 371 -40.06 -2.24 17.49
N ARG A 372 -40.59 -3.15 16.65
CA ARG A 372 -40.34 -4.59 16.73
C ARG A 372 -40.39 -5.24 15.35
N VAL A 373 -39.30 -5.89 14.98
CA VAL A 373 -39.15 -6.87 13.90
C VAL A 373 -39.10 -8.24 14.55
N PRO A 374 -39.87 -9.24 14.08
CA PRO A 374 -39.79 -10.61 14.60
C PRO A 374 -38.39 -11.23 14.42
N ALA A 375 -38.05 -12.18 15.29
CA ALA A 375 -36.85 -12.98 15.09
C ALA A 375 -36.98 -13.81 13.79
N LEU A 376 -35.84 -14.09 13.16
CA LEU A 376 -35.70 -14.80 11.90
C LEU A 376 -36.33 -14.10 10.68
N SER A 377 -36.78 -12.86 10.80
CA SER A 377 -37.20 -12.08 9.64
C SER A 377 -36.02 -11.84 8.69
N VAL A 378 -36.25 -12.08 7.40
CA VAL A 378 -35.35 -11.74 6.30
C VAL A 378 -35.73 -10.37 5.77
N GLY A 379 -34.76 -9.47 5.61
CA GLY A 379 -35.05 -8.13 5.12
C GLY A 379 -34.04 -7.57 4.13
N ILE A 380 -34.46 -6.55 3.39
CA ILE A 380 -33.63 -5.77 2.45
C ILE A 380 -33.55 -4.31 2.91
N ALA A 381 -32.34 -3.75 2.89
CA ALA A 381 -32.05 -2.36 3.18
C ALA A 381 -30.89 -1.83 2.32
N GLY A 382 -31.22 -0.98 1.35
CA GLY A 382 -30.31 -0.56 0.29
C GLY A 382 -29.78 -1.78 -0.47
N GLU A 383 -28.46 -1.88 -0.54
CA GLU A 383 -27.74 -2.96 -1.22
C GLU A 383 -27.42 -4.14 -0.28
N ARG A 384 -28.07 -4.20 0.90
CA ARG A 384 -27.83 -5.23 1.92
C ARG A 384 -29.09 -6.06 2.17
N THR A 385 -28.87 -7.34 2.44
CA THR A 385 -29.87 -8.28 2.95
C THR A 385 -29.33 -9.02 4.16
N GLY A 386 -30.18 -9.72 4.91
CA GLY A 386 -29.81 -10.29 6.20
C GLY A 386 -31.01 -10.89 6.93
N VAL A 387 -30.69 -11.71 7.92
CA VAL A 387 -31.68 -12.36 8.80
C VAL A 387 -31.53 -11.75 10.18
N TYR A 388 -32.64 -11.30 10.79
CA TYR A 388 -32.66 -10.82 12.17
C TYR A 388 -32.54 -12.02 13.13
N PRO A 389 -31.44 -12.18 13.90
CA PRO A 389 -31.30 -13.27 14.88
C PRO A 389 -32.36 -13.25 15.98
N PHE A 390 -32.73 -12.06 16.45
CA PHE A 390 -33.62 -11.84 17.58
C PHE A 390 -34.65 -10.76 17.25
N ALA A 391 -35.72 -10.70 18.06
CA ALA A 391 -36.69 -9.63 17.92
C ALA A 391 -36.08 -8.30 18.38
N SER A 392 -36.09 -7.29 17.50
CA SER A 392 -35.48 -5.97 17.77
C SER A 392 -36.21 -4.86 17.04
N PRO A 393 -36.03 -3.58 17.39
CA PRO A 393 -36.38 -2.49 16.50
C PRO A 393 -35.60 -2.60 15.17
N GLY A 394 -36.20 -2.15 14.06
CA GLY A 394 -35.58 -2.30 12.74
C GLY A 394 -36.31 -1.55 11.65
N GLY A 395 -35.56 -1.02 10.68
CA GLY A 395 -36.10 -0.27 9.53
C GLY A 395 -35.88 -0.95 8.19
N TRP A 396 -35.67 -2.26 8.17
CA TRP A 396 -35.46 -3.02 6.94
C TRP A 396 -36.80 -3.45 6.36
N ASN A 397 -36.89 -3.55 5.03
CA ASN A 397 -38.08 -4.05 4.36
C ASN A 397 -38.11 -5.57 4.52
N LEU A 398 -39.08 -6.10 5.26
CA LEU A 398 -39.19 -7.52 5.56
C LEU A 398 -39.75 -8.26 4.34
N VAL A 399 -38.96 -9.19 3.79
CA VAL A 399 -39.29 -9.95 2.56
C VAL A 399 -39.61 -11.41 2.82
N GLY A 400 -39.32 -11.93 4.01
CA GLY A 400 -39.65 -13.30 4.38
C GLY A 400 -39.23 -13.69 5.79
N THR A 401 -39.31 -14.98 6.07
CA THR A 401 -38.97 -15.60 7.35
C THR A 401 -38.02 -16.77 7.11
N ALA A 402 -36.84 -16.76 7.75
CA ALA A 402 -35.89 -17.85 7.71
C ALA A 402 -36.39 -19.03 8.55
N LEU A 403 -36.20 -20.25 8.04
CA LEU A 403 -36.64 -21.50 8.67
C LEU A 403 -35.44 -22.36 9.05
N ASP A 404 -35.58 -23.13 10.13
CA ASP A 404 -34.57 -24.08 10.63
C ASP A 404 -33.17 -23.46 10.78
N PHE A 405 -33.10 -22.15 11.03
CA PHE A 405 -31.87 -21.37 11.06
C PHE A 405 -31.64 -20.77 12.44
N THR A 406 -30.40 -20.86 12.91
CA THR A 406 -29.94 -20.19 14.13
C THR A 406 -28.72 -19.35 13.76
N ALA A 407 -28.81 -18.04 13.99
CA ALA A 407 -27.75 -17.11 13.62
C ALA A 407 -26.65 -17.01 14.69
N PHE A 408 -26.93 -17.42 15.93
CA PHE A 408 -26.02 -17.30 17.07
C PHE A 408 -26.09 -18.53 17.99
N ASP A 409 -24.92 -19.06 18.34
CA ASP A 409 -24.72 -20.14 19.30
C ASP A 409 -23.94 -19.58 20.52
N PRO A 410 -24.42 -19.73 21.77
CA PRO A 410 -23.74 -19.17 22.93
C PRO A 410 -22.31 -19.69 23.19
N ALA A 411 -21.98 -20.89 22.71
CA ALA A 411 -20.66 -21.48 22.88
C ALA A 411 -19.71 -21.14 21.72
N ARG A 412 -20.25 -20.90 20.52
CA ARG A 412 -19.46 -20.67 19.29
C ARG A 412 -19.53 -19.25 18.74
N GLY A 413 -20.44 -18.43 19.23
CA GLY A 413 -20.70 -17.08 18.74
C GLY A 413 -21.61 -17.06 17.51
N ALA A 414 -21.35 -16.13 16.58
CA ALA A 414 -22.09 -16.06 15.32
C ALA A 414 -21.93 -17.35 14.51
N VAL A 415 -23.01 -17.87 13.93
CA VAL A 415 -22.95 -19.07 13.08
C VAL A 415 -22.40 -18.73 11.69
N ILE A 416 -22.75 -17.55 11.19
CA ILE A 416 -22.24 -17.00 9.94
C ILE A 416 -21.05 -16.09 10.25
N GLN A 417 -19.94 -16.31 9.57
CA GLN A 417 -18.69 -15.59 9.75
C GLN A 417 -18.42 -14.60 8.62
N LEU A 418 -17.54 -13.64 8.89
CA LEU A 418 -17.09 -12.66 7.90
C LEU A 418 -16.47 -13.36 6.68
N GLY A 419 -16.89 -12.98 5.47
CA GLY A 419 -16.46 -13.62 4.22
C GLY A 419 -17.27 -14.85 3.80
N ASP A 420 -18.06 -15.46 4.70
CA ASP A 420 -18.93 -16.59 4.35
C ASP A 420 -19.85 -16.25 3.17
N ARG A 421 -20.18 -17.27 2.37
CA ARG A 421 -21.17 -17.14 1.30
C ARG A 421 -22.52 -17.65 1.78
N VAL A 422 -23.57 -16.90 1.49
CA VAL A 422 -24.94 -17.24 1.85
C VAL A 422 -25.81 -17.30 0.61
N ARG A 423 -26.64 -18.33 0.49
CA ARG A 423 -27.69 -18.39 -0.53
C ARG A 423 -29.04 -18.66 0.12
N PHE A 424 -30.03 -17.85 -0.23
CA PHE A 424 -31.40 -18.06 0.19
C PHE A 424 -32.11 -19.03 -0.75
N GLU A 425 -32.90 -19.93 -0.16
CA GLU A 425 -33.68 -20.92 -0.89
C GLU A 425 -35.15 -20.75 -0.53
N GLN A 426 -35.98 -20.47 -1.53
CA GLN A 426 -37.41 -20.39 -1.34
C GLN A 426 -37.95 -21.78 -0.95
N VAL A 427 -38.79 -21.82 0.07
CA VAL A 427 -39.66 -22.95 0.34
C VAL A 427 -41.11 -22.54 0.07
N GLU A 428 -41.86 -23.43 -0.56
CA GLU A 428 -43.32 -23.29 -0.65
C GLU A 428 -43.95 -23.58 0.72
N ALA A 429 -45.09 -22.96 0.97
CA ALA A 429 -45.79 -22.98 2.25
C ALA A 429 -46.35 -24.36 2.61
#